data_AF-A0A0D2PQV8-F1
#
_entry.id   AF-A0A0D2PQV8-F1
#
_cell.length_a   1.000
_cell.length_b   1.000
_cell.length_c   1.000
_cell.angle_alpha   90.00
_cell.angle_beta   90.00
_cell.angle_gamma   90.00
#
_symmetry.space_group_name_H-M   'P 1'
#
loop_
_entity.id
_entity.type
_entity.pdbx_description
1 polymer ?
#
loop_
_entity_poly.entity_id
_entity_poly.type
_entity_poly.pdbx_seq_one_letter_code
_entity_poly.pdbx_strand_id
1 'polypeptide(L)'
;MAAIHGTPAVLHRIREVINDMDTPSWLPSVPRNYGFAAAGVLKADEWRTLSTVYFPIALVKHCLSEFHSNHYYSGELESTMMHVHIKKSKIKQWLSHPECPAFIKQCKNIFDK
;
A
#
# COMPACT_ATOMS: atom_id res chain seq x y z
N MET A 1 -25.76 9.46 2.57
CA MET A 1 -24.49 10.20 2.41
C MET A 1 -23.39 9.33 2.99
N ALA A 2 -22.60 8.66 2.13
CA ALA A 2 -21.63 7.66 2.55
C ALA A 2 -20.41 8.33 3.20
N ALA A 3 -20.19 8.06 4.49
CA ALA A 3 -18.96 8.42 5.17
C ALA A 3 -17.82 7.60 4.56
N ILE A 4 -16.89 8.28 3.92
CA ILE A 4 -15.69 7.70 3.34
C ILE A 4 -14.75 7.42 4.53
N HIS A 5 -14.84 6.22 5.11
CA HIS A 5 -13.94 5.78 6.17
C HIS A 5 -12.54 5.49 5.58
N GLY A 6 -11.82 6.53 5.17
CA GLY A 6 -10.36 6.48 5.17
C GLY A 6 -9.94 6.38 6.63
N THR A 7 -9.50 5.19 7.07
CA THR A 7 -9.16 4.93 8.47
C THR A 7 -8.17 6.00 8.96
N PRO A 8 -8.42 6.70 10.09
CA PRO A 8 -7.54 7.78 10.57
C PRO A 8 -6.08 7.33 10.72
N ALA A 9 -5.86 6.03 10.94
CA ALA A 9 -4.54 5.39 10.94
C ALA A 9 -3.80 5.50 9.61
N VAL A 10 -4.47 5.34 8.47
CA VAL A 10 -3.87 5.44 7.13
C VAL A 10 -3.44 6.87 6.83
N LEU A 11 -4.30 7.85 7.17
CA LEU A 11 -3.97 9.27 7.03
C LEU A 11 -2.78 9.67 7.90
N HIS A 12 -2.71 9.15 9.13
CA HIS A 12 -1.56 9.35 10.01
C HIS A 12 -0.26 8.81 9.38
N ARG A 13 -0.30 7.60 8.81
CA ARG A 13 0.88 6.99 8.16
C ARG A 13 1.34 7.77 6.93
N ILE A 14 0.42 8.30 6.14
CA ILE A 14 0.75 9.15 4.99
C ILE A 14 1.45 10.42 5.47
N ARG A 15 0.95 11.08 6.53
CA ARG A 15 1.59 12.28 7.10
C ARG A 15 2.97 11.99 7.66
N GLU A 16 3.14 10.88 8.34
CA GLU A 16 4.44 10.43 8.85
C GLU A 16 5.44 10.26 7.70
N VAL A 17 5.05 9.60 6.61
CA VAL A 17 5.90 9.44 5.43
C VAL A 17 6.23 10.79 4.78
N ILE A 18 5.28 11.72 4.71
CA ILE A 18 5.52 13.07 4.18
C ILE A 18 6.55 13.84 5.04
N ASN A 19 6.54 13.64 6.36
CA ASN A 19 7.43 14.37 7.27
C ASN A 19 8.82 13.72 7.40
N ASP A 20 8.90 12.40 7.35
CA ASP A 20 10.16 11.64 7.49
C ASP A 20 10.95 11.53 6.19
N MET A 21 10.29 11.68 5.03
CA MET A 21 10.96 11.52 3.74
C MET A 21 11.84 12.73 3.44
N ASP A 22 13.14 12.49 3.28
CA ASP A 22 14.08 13.42 2.66
C ASP A 22 13.65 13.67 1.22
N THR A 23 12.88 14.73 1.04
CA THR A 23 12.24 15.06 -0.24
C THR A 23 13.31 15.67 -1.15
N PRO A 24 13.63 15.03 -2.29
CA PRO A 24 14.64 15.57 -3.19
C PRO A 24 14.13 16.87 -3.83
N SER A 25 15.03 17.79 -4.14
CA SER A 25 14.69 19.14 -4.61
C SER A 25 13.93 19.21 -5.94
N TRP A 26 13.97 18.14 -6.74
CA TRP A 26 13.22 18.02 -8.00
C TRP A 26 11.77 17.58 -7.81
N LEU A 27 11.40 17.09 -6.61
CA LEU A 27 10.04 16.67 -6.32
C LEU A 27 9.23 17.88 -5.82
N PRO A 28 8.04 18.13 -6.38
CA PRO A 28 7.23 19.26 -5.93
C PRO A 28 6.76 19.02 -4.48
N SER A 29 6.74 20.10 -3.72
CA SER A 29 6.39 20.07 -2.30
C SER A 29 4.93 19.69 -2.11
N VAL A 30 4.64 18.85 -1.11
CA VAL A 30 3.29 18.47 -0.73
C VAL A 30 2.96 18.98 0.68
N PRO A 31 1.69 19.33 0.99
CA PRO A 31 1.32 19.81 2.30
C PRO A 31 1.50 18.76 3.40
N ARG A 32 2.29 19.08 4.43
CA ARG A 32 2.54 18.21 5.59
C ARG A 32 1.29 17.93 6.43
N ASN A 33 0.31 18.84 6.38
CA ASN A 33 -0.98 18.75 7.05
C ASN A 33 -2.06 18.07 6.19
N TYR A 34 -1.67 17.27 5.21
CA TYR A 34 -2.57 16.52 4.31
C TYR A 34 -3.79 15.93 5.05
N GLY A 35 -5.00 16.23 4.57
CA GLY A 35 -6.25 15.72 5.15
C GLY A 35 -6.79 16.46 6.38
N PHE A 36 -6.13 17.53 6.85
CA PHE A 36 -6.77 18.50 7.75
C PHE A 36 -7.55 19.53 6.93
N ALA A 37 -8.68 20.01 7.46
CA ALA A 37 -9.47 21.07 6.80
C ALA A 37 -8.65 22.34 6.51
N ALA A 38 -7.61 22.59 7.31
CA ALA A 38 -6.67 23.70 7.15
C ALA A 38 -5.69 23.55 5.97
N ALA A 39 -5.55 22.37 5.38
CA ALA A 39 -4.65 22.13 4.23
C ALA A 39 -5.23 22.67 2.91
N GLY A 40 -6.53 23.00 2.87
CA GLY A 40 -7.20 23.42 1.65
C GLY A 40 -7.33 22.32 0.60
N VAL A 41 -7.64 22.71 -0.63
CA VAL A 41 -7.74 21.80 -1.78
C VAL A 41 -6.35 21.64 -2.40
N LEU A 42 -5.88 20.41 -2.49
CA LEU A 42 -4.62 20.07 -3.15
C LEU A 42 -4.66 20.42 -4.63
N LYS A 43 -3.57 20.99 -5.14
CA LYS A 43 -3.38 21.25 -6.57
C LYS A 43 -3.14 19.94 -7.32
N ALA A 44 -3.33 19.98 -8.64
CA ALA A 44 -3.20 18.80 -9.49
C ALA A 44 -1.77 18.20 -9.45
N ASP A 45 -0.74 19.03 -9.33
CA ASP A 45 0.65 18.60 -9.21
C ASP A 45 0.96 17.98 -7.84
N GLU A 46 0.40 18.54 -6.75
CA GLU A 46 0.51 17.99 -5.40
C GLU A 46 -0.19 16.63 -5.30
N TRP A 47 -1.38 16.50 -5.90
CA TRP A 47 -2.10 15.23 -6.00
C TRP A 47 -1.30 14.17 -6.76
N ARG A 48 -0.70 14.55 -7.89
CA ARG A 48 0.11 13.62 -8.69
C ARG A 48 1.26 13.08 -7.85
N THR A 49 1.97 13.94 -7.15
CA THR A 49 3.10 13.55 -6.30
C THR A 49 2.67 12.72 -5.08
N LEU A 50 1.55 13.06 -4.45
CA LEU A 50 0.97 12.25 -3.37
C LEU A 50 0.62 10.84 -3.84
N SER A 51 -0.04 10.72 -5.00
CA SER A 51 -0.47 9.43 -5.54
C SER A 51 0.66 8.55 -6.06
N THR A 52 1.71 9.12 -6.65
CA THR A 52 2.80 8.34 -7.25
C THR A 52 3.96 8.06 -6.30
N VAL A 53 4.20 8.93 -5.31
CA VAL A 53 5.36 8.81 -4.42
C VAL A 53 4.94 8.47 -3.00
N TYR A 54 4.15 9.35 -2.36
CA TYR A 54 3.88 9.23 -0.94
C TYR A 54 2.91 8.09 -0.59
N PHE A 55 1.86 7.86 -1.40
CA PHE A 55 0.91 6.77 -1.14
C PHE A 55 1.54 5.38 -1.28
N PRO A 56 2.28 5.03 -2.35
CA PRO A 56 2.93 3.73 -2.44
C PRO A 56 3.91 3.49 -1.30
N ILE A 57 4.68 4.50 -0.89
CA ILE A 57 5.64 4.39 0.22
C ILE A 57 4.91 4.20 1.55
N ALA A 58 3.84 4.96 1.81
CA ALA A 58 3.02 4.80 3.01
C ALA A 58 2.36 3.42 3.09
N LEU A 59 1.86 2.92 1.95
CA LEU A 59 1.28 1.58 1.85
C LEU A 59 2.32 0.49 2.08
N VAL A 60 3.51 0.59 1.47
CA VAL A 60 4.59 -0.37 1.69
C VAL A 60 5.05 -0.33 3.14
N LYS A 61 5.26 0.86 3.73
CA LYS A 61 5.59 1.03 5.14
C LYS A 61 4.50 0.47 6.08
N HIS A 62 3.22 0.53 5.70
CA HIS A 62 2.13 -0.03 6.48
C HIS A 62 2.09 -1.55 6.38
N CYS A 63 2.09 -2.09 5.15
CA CYS A 63 2.15 -3.52 4.89
C CYS A 63 3.35 -4.16 5.60
N LEU A 64 4.54 -3.57 5.48
CA LEU A 64 5.76 -4.05 6.16
C LEU A 64 5.65 -4.01 7.69
N SER A 65 4.93 -3.04 8.25
CA SER A 65 4.70 -2.96 9.70
C SER A 65 3.77 -4.07 10.20
N GLU A 66 2.74 -4.41 9.43
CA GLU A 66 1.87 -5.55 9.75
C GLU A 66 2.62 -6.90 9.72
N PHE A 67 3.70 -6.99 8.91
CA PHE A 67 4.58 -8.17 8.91
C PHE A 67 5.48 -8.26 10.15
N HIS A 68 5.96 -7.14 10.72
CA HIS A 68 6.87 -7.15 11.88
C HIS A 68 6.18 -7.44 13.23
N SER A 69 4.85 -7.35 13.31
CA SER A 69 4.10 -7.65 14.54
C SER A 69 3.91 -9.16 14.83
N ASN A 70 4.44 -10.05 13.99
CA ASN A 70 4.46 -11.49 14.29
C ASN A 70 5.85 -11.89 14.78
N HIS A 71 6.01 -11.90 16.10
CA HIS A 71 7.11 -12.59 16.74
C HIS A 71 6.91 -14.11 16.56
N TYR A 72 7.60 -14.71 15.59
CA TYR A 72 8.06 -16.09 15.70
C TYR A 72 9.35 -16.26 14.91
N TYR A 73 10.45 -16.47 15.62
CA TYR A 73 11.73 -16.91 15.08
C TYR A 73 11.56 -18.30 14.46
N SER A 74 11.19 -18.37 13.19
CA SER A 74 11.63 -19.42 12.26
C SER A 74 12.48 -18.70 11.24
N GLY A 75 13.61 -19.30 10.84
CA GLY A 75 14.65 -18.63 10.03
C GLY A 75 14.03 -17.77 8.92
N GLU A 76 14.55 -16.56 8.72
CA GLU A 76 13.94 -15.53 7.86
C GLU A 76 13.49 -16.06 6.49
N LEU A 77 14.18 -17.09 5.98
CA LEU A 77 13.83 -17.82 4.77
C LEU A 77 12.53 -18.65 4.91
N GLU A 78 12.37 -19.44 5.97
CA GLU A 78 11.22 -20.35 6.18
C GLU A 78 9.92 -19.58 6.39
N SER A 79 9.97 -18.50 7.20
CA SER A 79 8.82 -17.62 7.41
C SER A 79 8.42 -16.92 6.11
N THR A 80 9.39 -16.37 5.39
CA THR A 80 9.14 -15.74 4.08
C THR A 80 8.55 -16.74 3.09
N MET A 81 9.06 -17.98 3.05
CA MET A 81 8.55 -19.03 2.17
C MET A 81 7.11 -19.43 2.51
N MET A 82 6.77 -19.55 3.80
CA MET A 82 5.40 -19.84 4.23
C MET A 82 4.45 -18.70 3.86
N HIS A 83 4.85 -17.46 4.07
CA HIS A 83 4.05 -16.29 3.68
C HIS A 83 3.88 -16.17 2.17
N VAL A 84 4.90 -16.46 1.37
CA VAL A 84 4.80 -16.53 -0.10
C VAL A 84 3.82 -17.61 -0.52
N HIS A 85 3.84 -18.79 0.12
CA HIS A 85 2.90 -19.86 -0.18
C HIS A 85 1.46 -19.47 0.15
N ILE A 86 1.21 -18.86 1.32
CA ILE A 86 -0.13 -18.41 1.70
C ILE A 86 -0.66 -17.36 0.72
N LYS A 87 0.19 -16.38 0.33
CA LYS A 87 -0.18 -15.35 -0.65
C LYS A 87 -0.45 -15.94 -2.03
N LYS A 88 0.40 -16.87 -2.51
CA LYS A 88 0.21 -17.61 -3.77
C LYS A 88 -1.13 -18.35 -3.76
N SER A 89 -1.45 -19.05 -2.67
CA SER A 89 -2.71 -19.80 -2.53
C SER A 89 -3.94 -18.89 -2.56
N LYS A 90 -3.92 -17.75 -1.88
CA LYS A 90 -5.03 -16.77 -1.92
C LYS A 90 -5.25 -16.19 -3.32
N ILE A 91 -4.16 -15.87 -4.02
CA ILE A 91 -4.22 -15.39 -5.42
C ILE A 91 -4.81 -16.46 -6.32
N LYS A 92 -4.37 -17.72 -6.21
CA LYS A 92 -4.94 -18.84 -6.97
C LYS A 92 -6.43 -19.07 -6.70
N GLN A 93 -6.84 -18.95 -5.45
CA GLN A 93 -8.24 -19.05 -5.05
C GLN A 93 -9.07 -17.94 -5.69
N TRP A 94 -8.56 -16.71 -5.69
CA TRP A 94 -9.22 -15.57 -6.30
C TRP A 94 -9.29 -15.66 -7.83
N LEU A 95 -8.21 -16.10 -8.48
CA LEU A 95 -8.17 -16.36 -9.93
C LEU A 95 -9.13 -17.46 -10.37
N SER A 96 -9.44 -18.39 -9.47
CA SER A 96 -10.42 -19.46 -9.70
C SER A 96 -11.86 -19.02 -9.43
N HIS A 97 -12.08 -17.81 -8.89
CA HIS A 97 -13.40 -17.28 -8.60
C HIS A 97 -14.15 -16.91 -9.90
N PRO A 98 -15.46 -17.21 -10.01
CA PRO A 98 -16.26 -16.92 -11.21
C PRO A 98 -16.24 -15.44 -11.59
N GLU A 99 -16.19 -14.53 -10.60
CA GLU A 99 -16.16 -13.08 -10.79
C GLU A 99 -14.76 -12.49 -11.06
N CYS A 100 -13.73 -13.31 -11.25
CA CYS A 100 -12.39 -12.80 -11.55
C CYS A 100 -12.36 -12.09 -12.92
N PRO A 101 -11.86 -10.84 -13.01
CA PRO A 101 -11.77 -10.09 -14.27
C PRO A 101 -10.97 -10.84 -15.34
N ALA A 102 -11.44 -10.79 -16.59
CA ALA A 102 -10.90 -11.58 -17.70
C ALA A 102 -9.41 -11.30 -17.99
N PHE A 103 -8.96 -10.04 -17.85
CA PHE A 103 -7.56 -9.68 -18.06
C PHE A 103 -6.62 -10.26 -16.99
N ILE A 104 -7.12 -10.48 -15.75
CA ILE A 104 -6.33 -11.07 -14.66
C ILE A 104 -6.38 -12.60 -14.72
N LYS A 105 -7.45 -13.21 -15.26
CA LYS A 105 -7.52 -14.66 -15.51
C LYS A 105 -6.36 -15.17 -16.37
N GLN A 106 -5.83 -14.36 -17.28
CA GLN A 106 -4.66 -14.70 -18.10
C GLN A 106 -3.39 -14.91 -17.24
N CYS A 107 -3.27 -14.22 -16.11
CA CYS A 107 -2.14 -14.39 -15.18
C CYS A 107 -2.15 -15.75 -14.46
N LYS A 108 -3.26 -16.52 -14.52
CA LYS A 108 -3.36 -17.86 -13.92
C LYS A 108 -2.23 -18.80 -14.37
N ASN A 109 -1.88 -18.75 -15.66
CA ASN A 109 -0.81 -19.57 -16.22
C ASN A 109 0.58 -19.29 -15.62
N ILE A 110 0.80 -18.10 -15.05
CA ILE A 110 2.05 -17.72 -14.41
C ILE A 110 2.16 -18.35 -13.02
N PHE A 111 1.03 -18.46 -12.31
CA PHE A 111 1.00 -18.98 -10.94
C PHE A 111 0.78 -20.49 -10.88
N ASP A 112 0.29 -21.13 -11.94
CA ASP A 112 0.11 -22.59 -12.03
C ASP A 112 1.38 -23.37 -12.40
N LYS A 113 2.50 -22.68 -12.67
CA LYS A 113 3.85 -23.26 -12.58
C LYS A 113 4.30 -23.41 -11.12
#